data_AF-A0A4P5XJ68-F1
#
_entry.id   AF-A0A4P5XJ68-F1
#
_cell.length_a   1.000
_cell.length_b   1.000
_cell.length_c   1.000
_cell.angle_alpha   90.00
_cell.angle_beta   90.00
_cell.angle_gamma   90.00
#
_symmetry.space_group_name_H-M   'P 1'
#
loop_
_entity.id
_entity.type
_entity.pdbx_description
1 polymer ?
#
loop_
_entity_poly.entity_id
_entity_poly.type
_entity_poly.pdbx_seq_one_letter_code
_entity_poly.pdbx_strand_id
1 'polypeptide(L)'
;MHTNACDDLAAAAAALAVFDRLLKSKSAPHVGLLFTRAEEVGFIGALHSIHSKLVPRNARLLCLENSRSFPVDSPIGGGAILRVGDRASVFSPKLTNALALIYDEHKKLNPAFMYQRKLMPGGACEATAFSAHGFESTCLCLPLGNYHNMCDIDGVLKGKTKARVGQEFISINDFASMIAMLELAATKLSDEDEGTGIPMARLEALYNSRKFILNVKQNLPRR
;
A
#
# COMPACT_ATOMS: atom_id res chain seq x y z
N MET A 1 -13.82 13.45 -6.34
CA MET A 1 -15.16 13.07 -5.85
C MET A 1 -15.24 13.46 -4.39
N HIS A 2 -16.28 14.21 -4.00
CA HIS A 2 -16.57 14.51 -2.59
C HIS A 2 -17.74 13.66 -2.14
N THR A 3 -17.62 12.98 -1.00
CA THR A 3 -18.69 12.18 -0.41
C THR A 3 -18.48 12.01 1.09
N ASN A 4 -19.49 11.46 1.76
CA ASN A 4 -19.35 10.98 3.13
C ASN A 4 -18.75 9.57 3.12
N ALA A 5 -18.00 9.22 4.17
CA ALA A 5 -17.43 7.90 4.40
C ALA A 5 -16.66 7.37 3.17
N CYS A 6 -15.82 8.22 2.57
CA CYS A 6 -14.82 7.71 1.63
C CYS A 6 -13.99 6.65 2.35
N ASP A 7 -13.58 6.95 3.59
CA ASP A 7 -12.96 6.04 4.53
C ASP A 7 -14.03 5.11 5.17
N ASP A 8 -14.11 3.81 4.88
CA ASP A 8 -13.36 3.06 3.87
C ASP A 8 -14.26 2.51 2.73
N LEU A 9 -15.42 3.13 2.51
CA LEU A 9 -16.36 2.65 1.47
C LEU A 9 -15.80 2.77 0.06
N ALA A 10 -14.88 3.71 -0.19
CA ALA A 10 -14.25 3.81 -1.50
C ALA A 10 -13.40 2.56 -1.81
N ALA A 11 -12.54 2.15 -0.89
CA ALA A 11 -11.76 0.94 -1.06
C ALA A 11 -12.63 -0.32 -1.16
N ALA A 12 -13.66 -0.43 -0.32
CA ALA A 12 -14.64 -1.52 -0.38
C ALA A 12 -15.34 -1.59 -1.76
N ALA A 13 -15.74 -0.44 -2.31
CA ALA A 13 -16.35 -0.37 -3.64
C ALA A 13 -15.37 -0.79 -4.75
N ALA A 14 -14.09 -0.38 -4.65
CA ALA A 14 -13.06 -0.82 -5.59
C ALA A 14 -12.84 -2.34 -5.53
N ALA A 15 -12.78 -2.91 -4.32
CA ALA A 15 -12.64 -4.36 -4.13
C ALA A 15 -13.80 -5.14 -4.76
N LEU A 16 -15.05 -4.72 -4.51
CA LEU A 16 -16.23 -5.35 -5.09
C LEU A 16 -16.26 -5.22 -6.62
N ALA A 17 -15.88 -4.06 -7.16
CA ALA A 17 -15.83 -3.85 -8.61
C ALA A 17 -14.82 -4.78 -9.29
N VAL A 18 -13.64 -4.96 -8.69
CA VAL A 18 -12.63 -5.89 -9.19
C VAL A 18 -13.10 -7.33 -9.05
N PHE A 19 -13.69 -7.68 -7.91
CA PHE A 19 -14.18 -9.04 -7.66
C PHE A 19 -15.27 -9.45 -8.66
N ASP A 20 -16.21 -8.57 -9.00
CA ASP A 20 -17.20 -8.80 -10.06
C ASP A 20 -16.56 -9.07 -11.43
N ARG A 21 -15.47 -8.38 -11.76
CA ARG A 21 -14.71 -8.60 -13.01
C ARG A 21 -13.97 -9.93 -12.99
N LEU A 22 -13.36 -10.29 -11.86
CA LEU A 22 -12.66 -11.57 -11.71
C LEU A 22 -13.62 -12.76 -11.82
N LEU A 23 -14.83 -12.66 -11.27
CA LEU A 23 -15.85 -13.72 -11.35
C LEU A 23 -16.31 -14.02 -12.78
N LYS A 24 -16.15 -13.08 -13.72
CA LYS A 24 -16.47 -13.25 -15.14
C LYS A 24 -15.36 -13.96 -15.92
N SER A 25 -14.19 -14.16 -15.31
CA SER A 25 -13.05 -14.85 -15.93
C SER A 25 -13.14 -16.37 -15.75
N LYS A 26 -12.87 -17.13 -16.82
CA LYS A 26 -12.82 -18.61 -16.77
C LYS A 26 -11.61 -19.14 -15.99
N SER A 27 -10.58 -18.33 -15.81
CA SER A 27 -9.36 -18.65 -15.07
C SER A 27 -9.25 -17.71 -13.86
N ALA A 28 -10.30 -17.64 -13.06
CA ALA A 28 -10.35 -16.75 -11.90
C ALA A 28 -9.26 -17.15 -10.89
N PRO A 29 -8.43 -16.19 -10.45
CA PRO A 29 -7.43 -16.45 -9.41
C PRO A 29 -8.11 -16.77 -8.06
N HIS A 30 -7.41 -17.47 -7.17
CA HIS A 30 -7.90 -17.72 -5.82
C HIS A 30 -7.86 -16.43 -4.98
N VAL A 31 -8.92 -15.64 -5.05
CA VAL A 31 -9.07 -14.36 -4.33
C VAL A 31 -10.29 -14.44 -3.42
N GLY A 32 -10.17 -13.89 -2.21
CA GLY A 32 -11.28 -13.71 -1.28
C GLY A 32 -11.33 -12.28 -0.78
N LEU A 33 -12.54 -11.80 -0.45
CA LEU A 33 -12.74 -10.52 0.22
C LEU A 33 -13.09 -10.76 1.69
N LEU A 34 -12.39 -10.08 2.59
CA LEU A 34 -12.70 -10.04 4.01
C LEU A 34 -13.13 -8.61 4.35
N PHE A 35 -14.37 -8.45 4.80
CA PHE A 35 -14.87 -7.17 5.31
C PHE A 35 -14.88 -7.21 6.83
N THR A 36 -14.05 -6.39 7.44
CA THR A 36 -13.95 -6.23 8.89
C THR A 36 -14.85 -5.09 9.35
N ARG A 37 -15.12 -5.03 10.66
CA ARG A 37 -15.77 -3.91 11.33
C ARG A 37 -14.91 -3.49 12.51
N ALA A 38 -15.17 -2.32 13.06
CA ALA A 38 -14.50 -1.85 14.27
C ALA A 38 -12.97 -1.70 14.10
N GLU A 39 -12.56 -1.22 12.92
CA GLU A 39 -11.17 -0.82 12.64
C GLU A 39 -10.81 0.40 13.51
N GLU A 40 -11.65 1.43 13.50
CA GLU A 40 -11.51 2.71 14.21
C GLU A 40 -11.35 2.64 15.73
N VAL A 41 -11.61 1.47 16.32
CA VAL A 41 -11.44 1.20 17.76
C VAL A 41 -10.28 0.24 18.06
N GLY A 42 -9.36 0.09 17.11
CA GLY A 42 -8.12 -0.69 17.26
C GLY A 42 -8.13 -2.03 16.54
N PHE A 43 -8.54 -2.06 15.27
CA PHE A 43 -8.45 -3.24 14.39
C PHE A 43 -9.19 -4.48 14.90
N ILE A 44 -10.26 -4.30 15.70
CA ILE A 44 -10.88 -5.41 16.44
C ILE A 44 -11.44 -6.48 15.51
N GLY A 45 -12.00 -6.08 14.37
CA GLY A 45 -12.46 -7.00 13.32
C GLY A 45 -11.32 -7.81 12.71
N ALA A 46 -10.22 -7.17 12.35
CA ALA A 46 -9.03 -7.86 11.85
C ALA A 46 -8.46 -8.84 12.87
N LEU A 47 -8.28 -8.42 14.12
CA LEU A 47 -7.80 -9.28 15.20
C LEU A 47 -8.72 -10.48 15.43
N HIS A 48 -10.04 -10.27 15.43
CA HIS A 48 -11.00 -11.36 15.52
C HIS A 48 -10.86 -12.35 14.35
N SER A 49 -10.66 -11.86 13.12
CA SER A 49 -10.47 -12.72 11.95
C SER A 49 -9.24 -13.63 12.09
N ILE A 50 -8.17 -13.12 12.73
CA ILE A 50 -6.95 -13.88 13.00
C ILE A 50 -7.19 -14.93 14.07
N HIS A 51 -7.77 -14.55 15.21
CA HIS A 51 -8.03 -15.46 16.33
C HIS A 51 -9.02 -16.57 15.97
N SER A 52 -10.03 -16.25 15.17
CA SER A 52 -11.04 -17.19 14.67
C SER A 52 -10.57 -17.99 13.45
N LYS A 53 -9.33 -17.77 12.97
CA LYS A 53 -8.72 -18.46 11.82
C LYS A 53 -9.57 -18.37 10.55
N LEU A 54 -10.26 -17.24 10.34
CA LEU A 54 -11.04 -17.00 9.12
C LEU A 54 -10.14 -16.79 7.90
N VAL A 55 -8.88 -16.39 8.13
CA VAL A 55 -7.87 -16.18 7.09
C VAL A 55 -6.86 -17.33 7.10
N PRO A 56 -6.61 -18.01 5.97
CA PRO A 56 -5.56 -19.00 5.85
C PRO A 56 -4.18 -18.42 6.17
N ARG A 57 -3.33 -19.16 6.88
CA ARG A 57 -2.01 -18.66 7.32
C ARG A 57 -1.06 -18.30 6.19
N ASN A 58 -1.19 -18.95 5.04
CA ASN A 58 -0.40 -18.67 3.84
C ASN A 58 -1.05 -17.62 2.92
N ALA A 59 -2.15 -16.98 3.33
CA ALA A 59 -2.76 -15.91 2.55
C ALA A 59 -1.84 -14.68 2.47
N ARG A 60 -1.75 -14.09 1.28
CA ARG A 60 -1.14 -12.77 1.05
C ARG A 60 -2.24 -11.73 1.20
N LEU A 61 -2.10 -10.84 2.17
CA LEU A 61 -3.13 -9.88 2.55
C LEU A 61 -2.83 -8.50 1.98
N LEU A 62 -3.70 -8.04 1.10
CA LEU A 62 -3.75 -6.64 0.66
C LEU A 62 -4.85 -5.95 1.46
N CYS A 63 -4.48 -5.31 2.57
CA CYS A 63 -5.43 -4.50 3.33
C CYS A 63 -5.75 -3.25 2.52
N LEU A 64 -7.02 -2.88 2.44
CA LEU A 64 -7.43 -1.68 1.72
C LEU A 64 -7.81 -0.63 2.72
N GLU A 65 -7.49 0.62 2.40
CA GLU A 65 -7.83 1.74 3.25
C GLU A 65 -7.90 3.06 2.47
N ASN A 66 -8.41 4.09 3.12
CA ASN A 66 -8.09 5.46 2.75
C ASN A 66 -7.10 6.04 3.76
N SER A 67 -6.19 6.87 3.28
CA SER A 67 -5.15 7.42 4.16
C SER A 67 -4.99 8.90 3.90
N ARG A 68 -4.87 9.67 5.00
CA ARG A 68 -4.59 11.09 4.94
C ARG A 68 -3.49 11.40 3.91
N SER A 69 -3.84 12.21 2.92
CA SER A 69 -2.90 12.69 1.91
C SER A 69 -1.92 13.71 2.50
N PHE A 70 -0.69 13.71 1.98
CA PHE A 70 0.32 14.71 2.28
C PHE A 70 0.69 15.40 0.96
N PRO A 71 0.29 16.66 0.70
CA PRO A 71 0.36 17.27 -0.64
C PRO A 71 1.73 17.22 -1.33
N VAL A 72 2.82 17.21 -0.58
CA VAL A 72 4.19 17.13 -1.13
C VAL A 72 4.64 15.68 -1.35
N ASP A 73 4.20 14.74 -0.51
CA ASP A 73 4.73 13.38 -0.51
C ASP A 73 3.75 12.35 -1.12
N SER A 74 2.49 12.40 -0.73
CA SER A 74 1.40 11.53 -1.19
C SER A 74 0.18 12.35 -1.65
N PRO A 75 0.32 13.13 -2.74
CA PRO A 75 -0.74 13.97 -3.23
C PRO A 75 -1.94 13.18 -3.75
N ILE A 76 -3.13 13.76 -3.60
CA ILE A 76 -4.34 13.35 -4.31
C ILE A 76 -4.14 13.60 -5.80
N GLY A 77 -4.50 12.62 -6.63
CA GLY A 77 -4.31 12.63 -8.08
C GLY A 77 -2.99 12.01 -8.55
N GLY A 78 -2.11 11.60 -7.63
CA GLY A 78 -0.85 10.90 -7.95
C GLY A 78 -1.00 9.41 -8.25
N GLY A 79 -2.23 8.87 -8.22
CA GLY A 79 -2.53 7.44 -8.24
C GLY A 79 -2.76 6.88 -6.84
N ALA A 80 -3.35 5.69 -6.75
CA ALA A 80 -3.45 4.96 -5.50
C ALA A 80 -2.05 4.55 -5.00
N ILE A 81 -1.95 4.31 -3.70
CA ILE A 81 -0.69 4.14 -3.00
C ILE A 81 -0.50 2.69 -2.62
N LEU A 82 0.59 2.07 -3.06
CA LEU A 82 1.16 0.89 -2.42
C LEU A 82 1.89 1.34 -1.16
N ARG A 83 1.25 1.12 -0.01
CA ARG A 83 1.76 1.52 1.30
C ARG A 83 2.80 0.48 1.75
N VAL A 84 4.04 0.89 1.95
CA VAL A 84 5.14 -0.01 2.40
C VAL A 84 5.22 -0.13 3.91
N GLY A 85 4.43 0.66 4.63
CA GLY A 85 4.35 0.69 6.07
C GLY A 85 3.55 1.91 6.53
N ASP A 86 3.41 2.01 7.83
CA ASP A 86 2.59 3.02 8.47
C ASP A 86 3.28 3.64 9.70
N ARG A 87 2.52 4.32 10.56
CA ARG A 87 3.06 4.91 11.78
C ARG A 87 3.64 3.87 12.76
N ALA A 88 3.14 2.63 12.72
CA ALA A 88 3.41 1.60 13.70
C ALA A 88 4.36 0.50 13.19
N SER A 89 4.32 0.17 11.91
CA SER A 89 5.10 -0.94 11.35
C SER A 89 5.54 -0.74 9.90
N VAL A 90 6.54 -1.51 9.48
CA VAL A 90 6.89 -1.71 8.07
C VAL A 90 6.27 -3.03 7.64
N PHE A 91 5.64 -3.03 6.47
CA PHE A 91 4.91 -4.20 5.95
C PHE A 91 5.84 -5.17 5.23
N SER A 92 5.30 -6.32 4.78
CA SER A 92 6.11 -7.37 4.15
C SER A 92 6.96 -6.81 3.00
N PRO A 93 8.31 -6.85 3.09
CA PRO A 93 9.18 -6.44 1.99
C PRO A 93 8.95 -7.33 0.77
N LYS A 94 8.73 -8.63 0.98
CA LYS A 94 8.48 -9.60 -0.09
C LYS A 94 7.24 -9.19 -0.90
N LEU A 95 6.09 -9.10 -0.24
CA LEU A 95 4.83 -8.78 -0.90
C LEU A 95 4.84 -7.37 -1.52
N THR A 96 5.35 -6.37 -0.80
CA THR A 96 5.42 -4.99 -1.31
C THR A 96 6.34 -4.85 -2.51
N ASN A 97 7.47 -5.56 -2.56
CA ASN A 97 8.37 -5.49 -3.72
C ASN A 97 7.78 -6.23 -4.92
N ALA A 98 7.15 -7.40 -4.74
CA ALA A 98 6.49 -8.13 -5.82
C ALA A 98 5.41 -7.27 -6.48
N LEU A 99 4.54 -6.65 -5.68
CA LEU A 99 3.52 -5.72 -6.17
C LEU A 99 4.13 -4.52 -6.89
N ALA A 100 5.18 -3.90 -6.33
CA ALA A 100 5.85 -2.77 -6.96
C ALA A 100 6.42 -3.15 -8.34
N LEU A 101 7.03 -4.33 -8.48
CA LEU A 101 7.52 -4.82 -9.76
C LEU A 101 6.39 -4.99 -10.78
N ILE A 102 5.28 -5.63 -10.39
CA ILE A 102 4.10 -5.79 -11.24
C ILE A 102 3.57 -4.43 -11.71
N TYR A 103 3.46 -3.46 -10.80
CA TYR A 103 2.94 -2.14 -11.11
C TYR A 103 3.90 -1.31 -11.98
N ASP A 104 5.21 -1.42 -11.74
CA ASP A 104 6.23 -0.77 -12.56
C ASP A 104 6.29 -1.35 -13.98
N GLU A 105 6.16 -2.67 -14.13
CA GLU A 105 6.06 -3.31 -15.44
C GLU A 105 4.80 -2.87 -16.19
N HIS A 106 3.66 -2.82 -15.50
CA HIS A 106 2.43 -2.30 -16.10
C HIS A 106 2.59 -0.83 -16.51
N LYS A 107 3.21 0.01 -15.67
CA LYS A 107 3.48 1.43 -15.97
C LYS A 107 4.37 1.62 -17.20
N LYS A 108 5.35 0.75 -17.43
CA LYS A 108 6.21 0.81 -18.64
C LYS A 108 5.40 0.59 -19.91
N LEU A 109 4.40 -0.29 -19.87
CA LEU A 109 3.52 -0.61 -21.00
C LEU A 109 2.36 0.40 -21.14
N ASN A 110 1.95 1.01 -20.04
CA ASN A 110 0.86 1.98 -19.99
C ASN A 110 1.28 3.23 -19.20
N PRO A 111 1.92 4.22 -19.86
CA PRO A 111 2.44 5.41 -19.18
C PRO A 111 1.37 6.29 -18.49
N ALA A 112 0.10 6.12 -18.85
CA ALA A 112 -1.01 6.82 -18.20
C ALA A 112 -1.37 6.20 -16.84
N PHE A 113 -0.95 4.96 -16.57
CA PHE A 113 -1.12 4.34 -15.26
C PHE A 113 -0.19 5.01 -14.25
N MET A 114 -0.80 5.58 -13.21
CA MET A 114 -0.10 6.19 -12.10
C MET A 114 -0.40 5.43 -10.82
N TYR A 115 0.64 5.16 -10.05
CA TYR A 115 0.55 4.69 -8.68
C TYR A 115 1.72 5.28 -7.89
N GLN A 116 1.58 5.28 -6.57
CA GLN A 116 2.59 5.78 -5.65
C GLN A 116 3.08 4.61 -4.78
N ARG A 117 4.33 4.66 -4.33
CA ARG A 117 4.86 3.72 -3.33
C ARG A 117 5.41 4.51 -2.16
N LYS A 118 4.78 4.41 -0.98
CA LYS A 118 5.03 5.34 0.14
C LYS A 118 4.93 4.65 1.50
N LEU A 119 5.73 5.14 2.45
CA LEU A 119 5.44 4.95 3.87
C LEU A 119 4.40 6.01 4.25
N MET A 120 3.26 5.62 4.83
CA MET A 120 2.19 6.57 5.16
C MET A 120 2.09 6.75 6.68
N PRO A 121 2.71 7.80 7.26
CA PRO A 121 2.87 7.94 8.71
C PRO A 121 1.64 8.54 9.41
N GLY A 122 0.59 8.91 8.67
CA GLY A 122 -0.58 9.63 9.21
C GLY A 122 -1.46 8.81 10.16
N GLY A 123 -1.31 7.49 10.17
CA GLY A 123 -2.09 6.54 10.97
C GLY A 123 -1.48 5.15 10.88
N ALA A 124 -2.13 4.16 11.46
CA ALA A 124 -1.85 2.74 11.25
C ALA A 124 -3.08 2.08 10.63
N CYS A 125 -2.89 0.98 9.89
CA CYS A 125 -4.01 0.23 9.29
C CYS A 125 -3.99 -1.24 9.71
N GLU A 126 -5.02 -2.00 9.31
CA GLU A 126 -5.14 -3.43 9.64
C GLU A 126 -3.96 -4.28 9.18
N ALA A 127 -3.18 -3.83 8.17
CA ALA A 127 -1.96 -4.53 7.76
C ALA A 127 -0.94 -4.62 8.90
N THR A 128 -0.92 -3.66 9.83
CA THR A 128 -0.12 -3.72 11.07
C THR A 128 -0.56 -4.89 11.95
N ALA A 129 -1.87 -5.08 12.16
CA ALA A 129 -2.39 -6.17 12.98
C ALA A 129 -2.05 -7.54 12.39
N PHE A 130 -2.24 -7.70 11.07
CA PHE A 130 -1.89 -8.94 10.38
C PHE A 130 -0.37 -9.21 10.38
N SER A 131 0.45 -8.19 10.10
CA SER A 131 1.91 -8.31 10.07
C SER A 131 2.45 -8.71 11.45
N ALA A 132 1.95 -8.08 12.51
CA ALA A 132 2.30 -8.41 13.89
C ALA A 132 1.94 -9.84 14.29
N HIS A 133 1.09 -10.54 13.52
CA HIS A 133 0.70 -11.93 13.73
C HIS A 133 1.30 -12.89 12.69
N GLY A 134 2.33 -12.44 11.96
CA GLY A 134 3.14 -13.24 11.06
C GLY A 134 2.53 -13.49 9.68
N PHE A 135 1.50 -12.73 9.30
CA PHE A 135 0.98 -12.79 7.93
C PHE A 135 1.84 -11.95 6.97
N GLU A 136 1.92 -12.40 5.73
CA GLU A 136 2.40 -11.58 4.62
C GLU A 136 1.32 -10.54 4.28
N SER A 137 1.41 -9.36 4.89
CA SER A 137 0.46 -8.27 4.68
C SER A 137 1.13 -7.01 4.13
N THR A 138 0.36 -6.26 3.36
CA THR A 138 0.63 -4.88 2.92
C THR A 138 -0.68 -4.12 2.80
N CYS A 139 -0.64 -2.85 2.39
CA CYS A 139 -1.83 -2.06 2.18
C CYS A 139 -1.81 -1.31 0.84
N LEU A 140 -2.97 -1.28 0.17
CA LEU A 140 -3.24 -0.33 -0.89
C LEU A 140 -4.17 0.75 -0.33
N CYS A 141 -3.83 2.03 -0.51
CA CYS A 141 -4.68 3.09 -0.02
C CYS A 141 -4.93 4.22 -1.00
N LEU A 142 -6.10 4.86 -0.87
CA LEU A 142 -6.40 6.10 -1.59
C LEU A 142 -5.87 7.31 -0.81
N PRO A 143 -5.15 8.25 -1.45
CA PRO A 143 -4.84 9.52 -0.82
C PRO A 143 -6.15 10.27 -0.54
N LEU A 144 -6.39 10.60 0.72
CA LEU A 144 -7.64 11.15 1.20
C LEU A 144 -7.50 12.62 1.61
N GLY A 145 -8.44 13.42 1.14
CA GLY A 145 -8.65 14.78 1.59
C GLY A 145 -9.73 14.85 2.67
N ASN A 146 -9.56 15.76 3.62
CA ASN A 146 -10.41 15.89 4.81
C ASN A 146 -10.56 14.57 5.59
N TYR A 147 -9.46 13.85 5.83
CA TYR A 147 -9.45 12.64 6.68
C TYR A 147 -10.23 12.84 7.98
N HIS A 148 -11.12 11.91 8.32
CA HIS A 148 -12.07 12.00 9.44
C HIS A 148 -12.95 13.26 9.37
N ASN A 149 -13.31 13.64 8.15
CA ASN A 149 -14.04 14.86 7.80
C ASN A 149 -13.37 16.17 8.29
N MET A 150 -12.08 16.16 8.65
CA MET A 150 -11.40 17.32 9.21
C MET A 150 -10.85 18.23 8.10
N CYS A 151 -11.52 19.35 7.84
CA CYS A 151 -11.02 20.35 6.90
C CYS A 151 -9.74 21.02 7.41
N ASP A 152 -8.71 21.09 6.56
CA ASP A 152 -7.44 21.79 6.84
C ASP A 152 -6.83 21.41 8.20
N ILE A 153 -6.70 20.11 8.46
CA ILE A 153 -6.12 19.59 9.71
C ILE A 153 -4.75 20.22 10.01
N ASP A 154 -3.93 20.52 9.00
CA ASP A 154 -2.63 21.17 9.18
C ASP A 154 -2.75 22.62 9.63
N GLY A 155 -3.66 23.40 9.06
CA GLY A 155 -3.93 24.76 9.51
C GLY A 155 -4.51 24.80 10.92
N VAL A 156 -5.40 23.86 11.26
CA VAL A 156 -5.98 23.72 12.60
C VAL A 156 -4.90 23.39 13.64
N LEU A 157 -4.05 22.39 13.38
CA LEU A 157 -2.95 22.01 14.26
C LEU A 157 -1.92 23.13 14.44
N LYS A 158 -1.78 24.02 13.45
CA LYS A 158 -0.90 25.22 13.52
C LYS A 158 -1.61 26.45 14.10
N GLY A 159 -2.87 26.33 14.52
CA GLY A 159 -3.67 27.44 15.04
C GLY A 159 -4.00 28.54 14.02
N LYS A 160 -3.86 28.25 12.72
CA LYS A 160 -4.09 29.21 11.61
C LYS A 160 -5.55 29.27 11.18
N THR A 161 -6.28 28.17 11.33
CA THR A 161 -7.68 28.04 10.91
C THR A 161 -8.49 27.39 12.03
N LYS A 162 -9.81 27.65 12.04
CA LYS A 162 -10.73 27.01 12.99
C LYS A 162 -11.13 25.63 12.48
N ALA A 163 -11.31 24.70 13.42
CA ALA A 163 -11.80 23.37 13.11
C ALA A 163 -13.16 23.43 12.40
N ARG A 164 -13.29 22.68 11.30
CA ARG A 164 -14.52 22.58 10.52
C ARG A 164 -14.66 21.18 9.94
N VAL A 165 -15.89 20.69 9.92
CA VAL A 165 -16.26 19.43 9.28
C VAL A 165 -16.53 19.67 7.79
N GLY A 166 -16.08 18.75 6.95
CA GLY A 166 -16.41 18.74 5.53
C GLY A 166 -16.34 17.35 4.93
N GLN A 167 -16.93 17.19 3.75
CA GLN A 167 -16.91 15.93 3.03
C GLN A 167 -15.47 15.49 2.75
N GLU A 168 -15.24 14.20 2.91
CA GLU A 168 -14.02 13.56 2.45
C GLU A 168 -13.97 13.59 0.93
N PHE A 169 -12.75 13.50 0.39
CA PHE A 169 -12.59 13.46 -1.05
C PHE A 169 -11.36 12.71 -1.51
N ILE A 170 -11.52 12.06 -2.66
CA ILE A 170 -10.47 11.35 -3.40
C ILE A 170 -10.49 11.80 -4.87
N SER A 171 -9.41 11.56 -5.60
CA SER A 171 -9.42 11.67 -7.06
C SER A 171 -10.12 10.46 -7.66
N ILE A 172 -10.91 10.68 -8.72
CA ILE A 172 -11.48 9.57 -9.51
C ILE A 172 -10.36 8.78 -10.22
N ASN A 173 -9.26 9.46 -10.57
CA ASN A 173 -8.10 8.80 -11.18
C ASN A 173 -7.36 7.91 -10.16
N ASP A 174 -7.31 8.30 -8.89
CA ASP A 174 -6.73 7.45 -7.83
C ASP A 174 -7.60 6.22 -7.61
N PHE A 175 -8.93 6.38 -7.62
CA PHE A 175 -9.88 5.27 -7.54
C PHE A 175 -9.72 4.29 -8.72
N ALA A 176 -9.63 4.79 -9.95
CA ALA A 176 -9.38 3.96 -11.13
C ALA A 176 -8.02 3.26 -11.07
N SER A 177 -6.99 3.94 -10.54
CA SER A 177 -5.68 3.36 -10.26
C SER A 177 -5.76 2.22 -9.25
N MET A 178 -6.51 2.37 -8.14
CA MET A 178 -6.73 1.31 -7.16
C MET A 178 -7.39 0.07 -7.78
N ILE A 179 -8.42 0.25 -8.62
CA ILE A 179 -9.05 -0.86 -9.36
C ILE A 179 -8.01 -1.61 -10.21
N ALA A 180 -7.20 -0.87 -10.98
CA ALA A 180 -6.16 -1.49 -11.80
C ALA A 180 -5.08 -2.20 -10.96
N MET A 181 -4.65 -1.59 -9.84
CA MET A 181 -3.68 -2.20 -8.93
C MET A 181 -4.20 -3.49 -8.29
N LEU A 182 -5.48 -3.54 -7.94
CA LEU A 182 -6.14 -4.73 -7.40
C LEU A 182 -6.27 -5.84 -8.46
N GLU A 183 -6.66 -5.50 -9.69
CA GLU A 183 -6.72 -6.47 -10.81
C GLU A 183 -5.35 -7.05 -11.13
N LEU A 184 -4.32 -6.19 -11.19
CA LEU A 184 -2.94 -6.60 -11.41
C LEU A 184 -2.44 -7.50 -10.28
N ALA A 185 -2.68 -7.13 -9.02
CA ALA A 185 -2.34 -7.96 -7.88
C ALA A 185 -3.01 -9.33 -7.98
N ALA A 186 -4.32 -9.37 -8.22
CA ALA A 186 -5.08 -10.61 -8.30
C ALA A 186 -4.60 -11.54 -9.44
N THR A 187 -4.20 -10.98 -10.58
CA THR A 187 -3.91 -11.77 -11.80
C THR A 187 -2.43 -12.03 -12.05
N LYS A 188 -1.52 -11.26 -11.42
CA LYS A 188 -0.08 -11.35 -11.67
C LYS A 188 0.72 -11.81 -10.47
N LEU A 189 0.21 -11.66 -9.24
CA LEU A 189 0.92 -12.19 -8.07
C LEU A 189 0.98 -13.72 -8.14
N SER A 190 2.19 -14.25 -8.03
CA SER A 190 2.48 -15.69 -8.06
C SER A 190 3.07 -16.14 -6.72
N ASP A 191 2.95 -17.43 -6.39
CA ASP A 191 3.58 -17.97 -5.17
C ASP A 191 5.12 -18.02 -5.31
N GLU A 192 5.62 -17.99 -6.55
CA GLU A 192 7.04 -17.93 -6.91
C GLU A 192 7.63 -16.52 -6.77
N ASP A 193 6.80 -15.49 -6.54
CA ASP A 193 7.27 -14.13 -6.35
C ASP A 193 8.10 -14.04 -5.07
N GLU A 194 9.42 -14.15 -5.19
CA GLU A 194 10.32 -14.10 -4.03
C GLU A 194 10.38 -12.70 -3.41
N GLY A 195 9.94 -11.66 -4.11
CA GLY A 195 9.79 -10.30 -3.58
C GLY A 195 11.08 -9.71 -2.99
N THR A 196 12.23 -10.29 -3.30
CA THR A 196 13.51 -9.78 -2.82
C THR A 196 13.89 -8.61 -3.71
N GLY A 197 13.94 -7.39 -3.16
CA GLY A 197 14.22 -6.15 -3.89
C GLY A 197 15.21 -6.30 -5.04
N ILE A 198 16.52 -6.14 -4.79
CA ILE A 198 17.54 -6.56 -5.77
C ILE A 198 17.96 -7.98 -5.37
N PRO A 199 17.90 -8.99 -6.27
CA PRO A 199 18.34 -10.34 -5.94
C PRO A 199 19.78 -10.34 -5.41
N MET A 200 20.07 -11.11 -4.36
CA MET A 200 21.41 -11.16 -3.76
C MET A 200 22.49 -11.47 -4.80
N ALA A 201 22.23 -12.37 -5.75
CA ALA A 201 23.16 -12.67 -6.83
C ALA A 201 23.53 -11.42 -7.67
N ARG A 202 22.58 -10.50 -7.89
CA ARG A 202 22.82 -9.25 -8.61
C ARG A 202 23.62 -8.26 -7.76
N LEU A 203 23.37 -8.20 -6.45
CA LEU A 203 24.19 -7.40 -5.52
C LEU A 203 25.63 -7.93 -5.46
N GLU A 204 25.81 -9.24 -5.37
CA GLU A 204 27.12 -9.89 -5.39
C GLU A 204 27.86 -9.66 -6.72
N ALA A 205 27.16 -9.74 -7.86
CA ALA A 205 27.74 -9.42 -9.16
C ALA A 205 28.17 -7.94 -9.25
N LEU A 206 27.34 -7.02 -8.73
CA LEU A 206 27.67 -5.59 -8.66
C LEU A 206 28.89 -5.34 -7.77
N TYR A 207 28.94 -5.96 -6.58
CA TYR A 207 30.09 -5.86 -5.68
C TYR A 207 31.35 -6.39 -6.35
N ASN A 208 31.31 -7.60 -6.91
CA ASN A 208 32.46 -8.21 -7.55
C ASN A 208 32.97 -7.40 -8.76
N SER A 209 32.07 -6.80 -9.53
CA SER A 209 32.46 -5.95 -10.67
C SER A 209 33.03 -4.59 -10.27
N ARG A 210 32.75 -4.08 -9.06
CA ARG A 210 33.13 -2.72 -8.64
C ARG A 210 34.03 -2.64 -7.40
N LYS A 211 34.33 -3.76 -6.72
CA LYS A 211 35.15 -3.76 -5.50
C LYS A 211 36.55 -3.19 -5.69
N PHE A 212 37.07 -3.14 -6.92
CA PHE A 212 38.34 -2.50 -7.25
C PHE A 212 38.37 -1.00 -6.90
N ILE A 213 37.22 -0.32 -6.85
CA ILE A 213 37.11 1.10 -6.44
C ILE A 213 37.57 1.30 -4.99
N LEU A 214 37.46 0.27 -4.16
CA LEU A 214 37.89 0.31 -2.76
C LEU A 214 39.41 0.23 -2.60
N ASN A 215 40.16 -0.09 -3.66
CA ASN A 215 41.63 -0.12 -3.65
C ASN A 215 42.20 1.29 -3.80
N VAL A 216 41.87 2.20 -2.88
CA VAL A 216 42.61 3.45 -2.72
C VAL A 216 43.89 3.12 -1.96
N LYS A 217 45.05 3.27 -2.59
CA LYS A 217 46.34 3.23 -1.89
C LYS A 217 46.31 4.31 -0.81
N GLN A 218 46.14 3.92 0.46
CA GLN A 218 46.36 4.80 1.58
C GLN A 218 47.84 5.19 1.60
N ASN A 219 48.17 6.36 1.06
CA ASN A 219 49.40 7.08 1.41
C ASN A 219 49.22 7.65 2.83
N LEU A 220 49.04 6.79 3.83
CA LEU A 220 49.18 7.18 5.21
C LEU A 220 50.69 7.30 5.48
N PRO A 221 51.19 8.47 5.90
CA PRO A 221 52.59 8.61 6.28
C PRO A 221 52.88 7.63 7.43
N ARG A 222 53.89 6.77 7.23
CA ARG A 222 54.38 5.87 8.29
C ARG A 222 54.85 6.72 9.46
N ARG A 223 54.30 6.45 10.65
CA ARG A 223 54.86 6.95 11.92
C ARG A 223 56.14 6.19 12.25
#